data_AF-A0A839WPM7-F1
#
_entry.id   AF-A0A839WPM7-F1
#
_cell.length_a   1.000
_cell.length_b   1.000
_cell.length_c   1.000
_cell.angle_alpha   90.00
_cell.angle_beta   90.00
_cell.angle_gamma   90.00
#
_symmetry.space_group_name_H-M   'P 1'
#
loop_
_entity.id
_entity.type
_entity.pdbx_description
1 polymer ?
#
loop_
_entity_poly.entity_id
_entity_poly.type
_entity_poly.pdbx_seq_one_letter_code
_entity_poly.pdbx_strand_id
1 'polypeptide(L)'
;MQRRRPDSQTIRTLRDALAADIAYGRLDLAQAVKRMRKISGLTQVQFAKHRGMSLLTLKRIESGKGNPTIETLDSIGTLFGLRVAFVHADPKTTAHWLEHGDPHDNDR
;
A
#
# COMPACT_ATOMS: atom_id res chain seq x y z
N MET A 1 21.18 -13.83 5.55
CA MET A 1 21.64 -13.03 4.39
C MET A 1 20.95 -11.67 4.40
N GLN A 2 21.69 -10.59 4.62
CA GLN A 2 21.19 -9.24 4.36
C GLN A 2 21.17 -9.02 2.85
N ARG A 3 20.04 -8.56 2.29
CA ARG A 3 19.98 -8.13 0.88
C ARG A 3 20.82 -6.85 0.74
N ARG A 4 21.65 -6.76 -0.30
CA ARG A 4 22.28 -5.49 -0.67
C ARG A 4 21.18 -4.44 -0.84
N ARG A 5 21.31 -3.30 -0.15
CA ARG A 5 20.39 -2.18 -0.32
C ARG A 5 20.49 -1.70 -1.78
N PRO A 6 19.37 -1.49 -2.48
CA PRO A 6 19.39 -0.85 -3.79
C PRO A 6 19.98 0.55 -3.68
N ASP A 7 20.57 1.06 -4.77
CA ASP A 7 21.03 2.44 -4.84
C ASP A 7 19.85 3.43 -4.76
N SER A 8 20.15 4.70 -4.44
CA SER A 8 19.12 5.72 -4.22
C SER A 8 18.24 5.98 -5.45
N GLN A 9 18.78 5.88 -6.66
CA GLN A 9 18.02 6.09 -7.89
C GLN A 9 17.04 4.94 -8.11
N THR A 10 17.50 3.69 -7.92
CA THR A 10 16.62 2.51 -7.96
C THR A 10 15.50 2.60 -6.92
N ILE A 11 15.80 3.02 -5.68
CA ILE A 11 14.76 3.19 -4.65
C ILE A 11 13.73 4.24 -5.07
N ARG A 12 14.16 5.36 -5.66
CA ARG A 12 13.25 6.41 -6.15
C ARG A 12 12.31 5.86 -7.22
N THR A 13 12.86 5.23 -8.26
CA THR A 13 12.07 4.61 -9.33
C THR A 13 11.06 3.60 -8.79
N LEU A 14 11.45 2.77 -7.83
CA LEU A 14 10.54 1.79 -7.21
C LEU A 14 9.42 2.45 -6.40
N ARG A 15 9.69 3.58 -5.74
CA ARG A 15 8.68 4.35 -5.01
C ARG A 15 7.70 5.01 -5.96
N ASP A 16 8.19 5.60 -7.04
CA ASP A 16 7.34 6.26 -8.06
C ASP A 16 6.42 5.22 -8.73
N ALA A 17 6.94 4.04 -9.06
CA ALA A 17 6.15 2.93 -9.58
C ALA A 17 5.11 2.42 -8.57
N LEU A 18 5.47 2.30 -7.29
CA LEU A 18 4.52 1.93 -6.22
C LEU A 18 3.39 2.96 -6.11
N ALA A 19 3.71 4.25 -6.12
CA ALA A 19 2.72 5.32 -6.00
C ALA A 19 1.72 5.30 -7.17
N ALA A 20 2.21 5.15 -8.40
CA ALA A 20 1.36 5.02 -9.58
C ALA A 20 0.43 3.80 -9.47
N ASP A 21 0.98 2.63 -9.14
CA ASP A 21 0.17 1.41 -9.08
C ASP A 21 -0.89 1.44 -7.96
N ILE A 22 -0.62 2.11 -6.83
CA ILE A 22 -1.62 2.36 -5.79
C ILE A 22 -2.70 3.31 -6.30
N ALA A 23 -2.32 4.44 -6.92
CA ALA A 23 -3.26 5.44 -7.42
C ALA A 23 -4.22 4.88 -8.49
N TYR A 24 -3.73 3.97 -9.32
CA TYR A 24 -4.53 3.30 -10.35
C TYR A 24 -5.20 2.00 -9.87
N GLY A 25 -5.13 1.65 -8.57
CA GLY A 25 -5.76 0.45 -8.03
C GLY A 25 -5.23 -0.87 -8.61
N ARG A 26 -4.00 -0.89 -9.14
CA ARG A 26 -3.40 -2.07 -9.79
C ARG A 26 -2.84 -3.09 -8.82
N LEU A 27 -2.82 -2.77 -7.52
CA LEU A 27 -2.33 -3.63 -6.46
C LEU A 27 -3.44 -3.91 -5.48
N ASP A 28 -3.58 -5.19 -5.13
CA ASP A 28 -4.25 -5.53 -3.89
C ASP A 28 -3.39 -5.17 -2.66
N LEU A 29 -4.00 -5.25 -1.49
CA LEU A 29 -3.35 -4.93 -0.22
C LEU A 29 -2.13 -5.81 0.08
N ALA A 30 -2.21 -7.11 -0.22
CA ALA A 30 -1.13 -8.05 0.02
C ALA A 30 0.10 -7.74 -0.85
N GLN A 31 -0.13 -7.41 -2.12
CA GLN A 31 0.87 -6.99 -3.09
C GLN A 31 1.51 -5.66 -2.69
N ALA A 32 0.69 -4.68 -2.28
CA ALA A 32 1.16 -3.38 -1.80
C ALA A 32 2.09 -3.53 -0.59
N VAL A 33 1.65 -4.26 0.44
CA VAL A 33 2.47 -4.52 1.66
C VAL A 33 3.78 -5.21 1.33
N LYS A 34 3.73 -6.24 0.48
CA LYS A 34 4.93 -6.98 0.06
C LYS A 34 5.91 -6.11 -0.73
N ARG A 35 5.43 -5.21 -1.59
CA ARG A 35 6.26 -4.24 -2.32
C ARG A 35 6.87 -3.21 -1.39
N MET A 36 6.08 -2.61 -0.50
CA MET A 36 6.55 -1.69 0.54
C MET A 36 7.72 -2.32 1.35
N ARG A 37 7.56 -3.57 1.81
CA ARG A 37 8.65 -4.26 2.50
C ARG A 37 9.90 -4.44 1.63
N LYS A 38 9.74 -4.84 0.37
CA LYS A 38 10.89 -5.03 -0.53
C LYS A 38 11.64 -3.71 -0.76
N ILE A 39 10.93 -2.61 -0.93
CA ILE A 39 11.50 -1.26 -1.13
C ILE A 39 12.27 -0.80 0.11
N SER A 40 11.78 -1.10 1.32
CA SER A 40 12.51 -0.77 2.56
C SER A 40 13.78 -1.59 2.76
N GLY A 41 14.02 -2.63 1.93
CA GLY A 41 15.18 -3.51 2.05
C GLY A 41 15.12 -4.46 3.23
N LEU A 42 14.00 -4.52 3.95
CA LEU A 42 13.84 -5.34 5.15
C LEU A 42 13.40 -6.77 4.81
N THR A 43 13.95 -7.74 5.55
CA THR A 43 13.40 -9.10 5.58
C THR A 43 12.01 -9.10 6.23
N GLN A 44 11.23 -10.18 6.06
CA GLN A 44 9.92 -10.30 6.73
C GLN A 44 10.04 -10.17 8.25
N VAL A 45 11.06 -10.78 8.86
CA VAL A 45 11.29 -10.70 10.32
C VAL A 45 11.57 -9.26 10.75
N GLN A 46 12.47 -8.58 10.04
CA GLN A 46 12.83 -7.19 10.35
C GLN A 46 11.64 -6.24 10.16
N PHE A 47 10.86 -6.41 9.08
CA PHE A 47 9.70 -5.58 8.81
C PHE A 47 8.59 -5.78 9.83
N ALA A 48 8.30 -7.04 10.19
CA ALA A 48 7.30 -7.35 11.21
C ALA A 48 7.68 -6.72 12.57
N LYS A 49 8.94 -6.90 12.99
CA LYS A 49 9.47 -6.24 14.20
C LYS A 49 9.39 -4.72 14.11
N HIS A 50 9.78 -4.14 12.97
CA HIS A 50 9.76 -2.70 12.74
C HIS A 50 8.34 -2.11 12.76
N ARG A 51 7.31 -2.91 12.50
CA ARG A 51 5.89 -2.52 12.52
C ARG A 51 5.14 -3.00 13.77
N GLY A 52 5.85 -3.59 14.75
CA GLY A 52 5.24 -4.07 15.99
C GLY A 52 4.28 -5.25 15.81
N MET A 53 4.48 -6.10 14.78
CA MET A 53 3.62 -7.25 14.52
C MET A 53 4.40 -8.57 14.48
N SER A 54 3.69 -9.69 14.62
CA SER A 54 4.30 -11.02 14.51
C SER A 54 4.69 -11.34 13.05
N LEU A 55 5.71 -12.19 12.88
CA LEU A 55 6.09 -12.70 11.56
C LEU A 55 4.93 -13.44 10.88
N LEU A 56 4.14 -14.20 11.65
CA LEU A 56 2.99 -14.93 11.13
C LEU A 56 1.92 -13.97 10.60
N THR A 57 1.63 -12.89 11.34
CA THR A 57 0.70 -11.83 10.92
C THR A 57 1.14 -11.25 9.58
N LEU A 58 2.41 -10.83 9.46
CA LEU A 58 2.94 -10.30 8.21
C LEU A 58 2.85 -11.30 7.05
N LYS A 59 3.15 -12.59 7.29
CA LYS A 59 3.03 -13.65 6.26
C LYS A 59 1.60 -13.82 5.78
N ARG A 60 0.62 -13.77 6.69
CA ARG A 60 -0.81 -13.86 6.33
C ARG A 60 -1.27 -12.66 5.51
N ILE A 61 -0.83 -11.45 5.89
CA ILE A 61 -1.08 -10.22 5.12
C ILE A 61 -0.47 -10.34 3.71
N GLU A 62 0.82 -10.66 3.59
CA GLU A 62 1.51 -10.74 2.29
C GLU A 62 1.04 -11.90 1.38
N SER A 63 0.25 -12.84 1.91
CA SER A 63 -0.36 -13.93 1.16
C SER A 63 -1.84 -13.73 0.89
N GLY A 64 -2.44 -12.62 1.34
CA GLY A 64 -3.88 -12.37 1.22
C GLY A 64 -4.75 -13.29 2.09
N LYS A 65 -4.16 -14.03 3.03
CA LYS A 65 -4.84 -15.00 3.92
C LYS A 65 -5.11 -14.45 5.33
N GLY A 66 -4.93 -13.15 5.52
CA GLY A 66 -5.12 -12.45 6.79
C GLY A 66 -6.30 -11.49 6.73
N ASN A 67 -6.87 -11.18 7.89
CA ASN A 67 -7.81 -10.08 8.07
C ASN A 67 -7.19 -9.06 9.04
N PRO A 68 -6.27 -8.20 8.57
CA PRO A 68 -5.60 -7.21 9.42
C PRO A 68 -6.57 -6.12 9.87
N THR A 69 -6.33 -5.55 11.06
CA THR A 69 -7.06 -4.36 11.50
C THR A 69 -6.66 -3.14 10.68
N ILE A 70 -7.53 -2.12 10.61
CA ILE A 70 -7.21 -0.83 9.97
C ILE A 70 -5.95 -0.24 10.59
N GLU A 71 -5.82 -0.28 11.92
CA GLU A 71 -4.62 0.17 12.64
C GLU A 71 -3.33 -0.53 12.17
N THR A 72 -3.40 -1.84 11.91
CA THR A 72 -2.25 -2.60 11.37
C THR A 72 -1.88 -2.10 9.98
N LEU A 73 -2.88 -1.81 9.13
CA LEU A 73 -2.67 -1.32 7.78
C LEU A 73 -2.11 0.11 7.77
N ASP A 74 -2.62 0.98 8.61
CA ASP A 74 -2.12 2.35 8.76
C ASP A 74 -0.68 2.38 9.31
N SER A 75 -0.33 1.51 10.26
CA SER A 75 1.05 1.34 10.75
C SER A 75 2.03 0.95 9.63
N ILE A 76 1.57 0.15 8.67
CA ILE A 76 2.36 -0.20 7.48
C ILE A 76 2.44 0.98 6.52
N GLY A 77 1.30 1.59 6.19
CA GLY A 77 1.19 2.65 5.19
C GLY A 77 1.92 3.93 5.55
N THR A 78 1.92 4.33 6.82
CA THR A 78 2.54 5.57 7.32
C THR A 78 4.03 5.71 6.98
N LEU A 79 4.79 4.61 6.90
CA LEU A 79 6.19 4.62 6.48
C LEU A 79 6.37 5.13 5.03
N PHE A 80 5.33 5.02 4.22
CA PHE A 80 5.28 5.43 2.83
C PHE A 80 4.39 6.66 2.61
N GLY A 81 3.91 7.31 3.67
CA GLY A 81 2.96 8.43 3.57
C GLY A 81 1.56 8.00 3.10
N LEU A 82 1.18 6.74 3.34
CA LEU A 82 -0.10 6.17 2.95
C LEU A 82 -1.03 5.98 4.16
N ARG A 83 -2.34 6.03 3.91
CA ARG A 83 -3.41 5.70 4.86
C ARG A 83 -4.45 4.80 4.20
N VAL A 84 -5.21 4.05 5.00
CA VAL A 84 -6.40 3.34 4.50
C VAL A 84 -7.53 4.35 4.26
N ALA A 85 -8.19 4.24 3.10
CA ALA A 85 -9.32 5.07 2.73
C ALA A 85 -10.25 4.31 1.79
N PHE A 86 -11.51 4.75 1.70
CA PHE A 86 -12.38 4.36 0.60
C PHE A 86 -11.96 5.10 -0.66
N VAL A 87 -11.96 4.37 -1.77
CA VAL A 87 -11.72 4.88 -3.13
C VAL A 87 -12.76 4.27 -4.05
N HIS A 88 -13.07 4.94 -5.16
CA HIS A 88 -13.91 4.32 -6.19
C HIS A 88 -13.22 3.07 -6.75
N ALA A 89 -14.01 2.03 -7.04
CA ALA A 89 -13.50 0.82 -7.66
C ALA A 89 -12.88 1.08 -9.04
N ASP A 90 -13.39 2.08 -9.77
CA ASP A 90 -12.79 2.60 -11.00
C ASP A 90 -12.17 3.99 -10.73
N PRO A 91 -10.84 4.14 -10.89
CA PRO A 91 -10.18 5.44 -10.79
C PRO A 91 -10.76 6.53 -11.71
N LYS A 92 -11.32 6.15 -12.87
CA LYS A 92 -11.98 7.09 -13.79
C LYS A 92 -13.22 7.72 -13.17
N THR A 93 -13.93 6.99 -12.30
CA THR A 93 -15.06 7.55 -11.54
C THR A 93 -14.60 8.69 -10.65
N THR A 94 -13.46 8.54 -9.98
CA THR A 94 -12.90 9.62 -9.14
C THR A 94 -12.58 10.86 -9.97
N ALA A 95 -11.96 10.69 -11.14
CA ALA A 95 -11.66 11.82 -12.03
C ALA A 95 -12.95 12.52 -12.51
N HIS A 96 -13.94 11.76 -12.96
CA HIS A 96 -15.24 12.30 -13.37
C HIS A 96 -15.92 13.09 -12.25
N TRP A 97 -15.95 12.57 -11.01
CA TRP A 97 -16.56 13.25 -9.87
C TRP A 97 -15.85 14.56 -9.51
N LEU A 98 -14.52 14.60 -9.63
CA LEU A 98 -13.75 15.82 -9.37
C LEU A 98 -13.95 16.88 -10.47
N GLU A 99 -14.13 16.46 -11.72
CA GLU A 99 -14.33 17.34 -12.87
C GLU A 99 -15.78 17.85 -13.02
N HIS A 100 -16.76 16.99 -12.70
CA HIS A 100 -18.17 17.24 -13.00
C HIS A 100 -19.10 17.24 -11.77
N GLY A 101 -18.61 16.86 -10.59
CA GLY A 101 -19.42 16.65 -9.39
C GLY A 101 -19.98 15.23 -9.28
N ASP A 102 -20.59 14.91 -8.14
CA ASP A 102 -21.28 13.63 -7.92
C ASP A 102 -22.54 13.58 -8.80
N PRO A 103 -22.64 12.67 -9.80
CA PRO A 103 -23.80 12.58 -10.67
C PRO A 103 -25.07 12.13 -9.94
N HIS A 104 -24.97 11.62 -8.71
CA HIS A 104 -26.08 11.25 -7.85
C HIS A 104 -26.54 12.38 -6.92
N ASP A 105 -25.85 13.52 -6.88
CA ASP A 105 -26.26 14.68 -6.05
C ASP A 105 -27.35 15.55 -6.71
N ASN A 106 -27.96 15.07 -7.80
CA ASN A 106 -29.01 15.79 -8.52
C ASN A 106 -30.43 15.61 -7.92
N ASP A 107 -30.54 14.87 -6.80
CA ASP A 107 -31.80 14.60 -6.06
C ASP A 107 -32.01 15.53 -4.84
N ARG A 108 -31.34 16.69 -4.79
CA ARG A 108 -31.52 17.70 -3.74
C ARG A 108 -32.22 18.97 -4.23
#